data_AF-A0A8J4UKD5-F1
#
_entry.id   AF-A0A8J4UKD5-F1
#
_cell.length_a   1.000
_cell.length_b   1.000
_cell.length_c   1.000
_cell.angle_alpha   90.00
_cell.angle_beta   90.00
_cell.angle_gamma   90.00
#
_symmetry.space_group_name_H-M   'P 1'
#
loop_
_entity.id
_entity.type
_entity.pdbx_description
1 polymer ?
#
loop_
_entity_poly.entity_id
_entity_poly.type
_entity_poly.pdbx_seq_one_letter_code
_entity_poly.pdbx_strand_id
1 'polypeptide(L)'
;MGCGLRKLEEPEDSSPGKIYSTLRRPQVETKTDTVYEYVLLDFSLEGSRPTVQFLSSLCELPQALQPYYTQGYVLAALHPIILSVGRTRALPCSLLYRAVLTRQRPSKHALTRVHSAPLLRVEEWPLPGESLTSDTVRALIDRVNCNARGGVRFVGSVLQQAGGARCNGRVASPRRSCRSPPHTPPGDRDVEDGGYSPDLRLLVLFHTWAPGCAPLMEPLASCYHQGALSMRVSRKGHVVSGLEADWLELTAAYYRKGWSLVDSFVYWDTPKGDPVPRSLEGLFVYEERSPAPPANDTIVVEQWTVIEGSDVKTDYGPLLHTLAEFGWLLTCVLPTPIIRHDSEGNLATKQVVFLQRPVKSSLIRHNSQ
;
A
#
# COMPACT_ATOMS: atom_id res chain seq x y z
N MET A 1 47.79 25.50 6.87
CA MET A 1 47.13 25.06 5.62
C MET A 1 46.40 23.76 5.93
N GLY A 2 45.06 23.81 6.01
CA GLY A 2 44.24 22.72 6.52
C GLY A 2 44.22 21.53 5.56
N CYS A 3 44.55 20.35 6.08
CA CYS A 3 44.49 19.08 5.39
C CYS A 3 43.02 18.76 5.06
N GLY A 4 42.68 18.75 3.77
CA GLY A 4 41.36 18.38 3.28
C GLY A 4 41.14 16.88 3.39
N LEU A 5 40.71 16.42 4.56
CA LEU A 5 40.14 15.08 4.70
C LEU A 5 38.87 15.02 3.84
N ARG A 6 38.86 14.11 2.87
CA ARG A 6 37.66 13.78 2.10
C ARG A 6 36.56 13.40 3.09
N LYS A 7 35.39 14.05 3.01
CA LYS A 7 34.19 13.63 3.73
C LYS A 7 33.99 12.14 3.45
N LEU A 8 33.78 11.34 4.50
CA LEU A 8 33.27 9.98 4.35
C LEU A 8 32.04 10.06 3.45
N GLU A 9 32.12 9.45 2.27
CA GLU A 9 30.93 9.06 1.53
C GLU A 9 30.13 8.16 2.47
N GLU A 10 28.85 8.50 2.68
CA GLU A 10 27.93 7.62 3.40
C GLU A 10 27.95 6.27 2.68
N PRO A 11 28.07 5.14 3.40
CA PRO A 11 28.15 3.84 2.75
C PRO A 11 26.92 3.67 1.85
N GLU A 12 27.17 3.47 0.56
CA GLU A 12 26.12 3.08 -0.36
C GLU A 12 25.48 1.81 0.20
N ASP A 13 24.21 1.95 0.60
CA ASP A 13 23.32 0.89 1.06
C ASP A 13 23.00 0.01 -0.17
N SER A 14 24.01 -0.71 -0.64
CA SER A 14 24.02 -1.65 -1.78
C SER A 14 23.31 -2.96 -1.47
N SER A 15 22.75 -3.07 -0.25
CA SER A 15 21.92 -4.19 0.14
C SER A 15 20.53 -4.05 -0.52
N PRO A 16 19.97 -5.15 -1.08
CA PRO A 16 18.67 -5.12 -1.76
C PRO A 16 17.51 -4.74 -0.82
N GLY A 17 17.72 -4.80 0.50
CA GLY A 17 16.77 -4.39 1.51
C GLY A 17 17.29 -4.62 2.94
N LYS A 18 16.53 -4.13 3.92
CA LYS A 18 16.77 -4.36 5.37
C LYS A 18 15.64 -5.18 5.95
N ILE A 19 15.97 -6.24 6.68
CA ILE A 19 15.00 -7.12 7.33
C ILE A 19 15.08 -6.90 8.84
N TYR A 20 13.93 -6.56 9.44
CA TYR A 20 13.72 -6.43 10.86
C TYR A 20 12.83 -7.57 11.33
N SER A 21 13.22 -8.25 12.41
CA SER A 21 12.51 -9.44 12.90
C SER A 21 12.67 -9.54 14.41
N THR A 22 11.60 -9.93 15.11
CA THR A 22 11.68 -10.33 16.54
C THR A 22 12.33 -11.70 16.72
N LEU A 23 12.55 -12.43 15.62
CA LEU A 23 13.03 -13.78 15.56
C LEU A 23 14.41 -13.89 14.91
N ARG A 24 15.19 -14.88 15.34
CA ARG A 24 16.42 -15.29 14.65
C ARG A 24 16.07 -16.08 13.39
N ARG A 25 17.00 -16.11 12.43
CA ARG A 25 16.81 -16.79 11.13
C ARG A 25 16.27 -18.23 11.24
N PRO A 26 16.77 -19.13 12.11
CA PRO A 26 16.21 -20.48 12.23
C PRO A 26 14.73 -20.49 12.68
N GLN A 27 14.32 -19.51 13.48
CA GLN A 27 12.94 -19.36 13.92
C GLN A 27 12.07 -18.79 12.79
N VAL A 28 12.60 -17.87 11.98
CA VAL A 28 11.94 -17.37 10.78
C VAL A 28 11.63 -18.50 9.80
N GLU A 29 12.59 -19.40 9.59
CA GLU A 29 12.52 -20.53 8.65
C GLU A 29 11.93 -21.81 9.28
N THR A 30 11.25 -21.68 10.43
CA THR A 30 10.57 -22.83 11.05
C THR A 30 9.33 -23.21 10.24
N LYS A 31 9.30 -24.45 9.74
CA LYS A 31 8.14 -24.99 9.01
C LYS A 31 6.87 -24.95 9.86
N THR A 32 5.75 -24.58 9.24
CA THR A 32 4.44 -24.56 9.87
C THR A 32 3.43 -25.35 9.04
N ASP A 33 2.27 -25.65 9.61
CA ASP A 33 1.19 -26.34 8.90
C ASP A 33 0.45 -25.42 7.92
N THR A 34 0.78 -24.12 7.95
CA THR A 34 0.21 -23.12 7.07
C THR A 34 1.26 -22.71 6.04
N VAL A 35 0.88 -22.79 4.78
CA VAL A 35 1.66 -22.28 3.66
C VAL A 35 0.77 -21.37 2.84
N TYR A 36 1.33 -20.25 2.40
CA TYR A 36 0.63 -19.31 1.55
C TYR A 36 1.13 -19.40 0.11
N GLU A 37 0.26 -19.06 -0.82
CA GLU A 37 0.55 -18.85 -2.22
C GLU A 37 0.24 -17.40 -2.54
N TYR A 38 1.11 -16.77 -3.32
CA TYR A 38 0.97 -15.38 -3.71
C TYR A 38 0.91 -15.25 -5.22
N VAL A 39 0.16 -14.26 -5.69
CA VAL A 39 0.18 -13.81 -7.08
C VAL A 39 0.31 -12.29 -7.05
N LEU A 40 1.30 -11.76 -7.76
CA LEU A 40 1.52 -10.32 -7.90
C LEU A 40 1.04 -9.93 -9.30
N LEU A 41 0.10 -9.00 -9.37
CA LEU A 41 -0.48 -8.50 -10.61
C LEU A 41 -0.25 -6.99 -10.69
N ASP A 42 0.32 -6.56 -11.81
CA ASP A 42 0.57 -5.15 -12.07
C ASP A 42 -0.50 -4.59 -13.02
N PHE A 43 -1.04 -3.44 -12.66
CA PHE A 43 -2.08 -2.71 -13.38
C PHE A 43 -1.60 -1.31 -13.74
N SER A 44 -1.99 -0.83 -14.91
CA SER A 44 -1.65 0.49 -15.45
C SER A 44 -2.92 1.27 -15.74
N LEU A 45 -2.98 2.53 -15.30
CA LEU A 45 -4.06 3.46 -15.69
C LEU A 45 -3.72 4.30 -16.93
N GLU A 46 -2.56 4.10 -17.55
CA GLU A 46 -2.05 4.90 -18.68
C GLU A 46 -1.91 4.13 -20.01
N GLY A 47 -2.18 2.81 -20.00
CA GLY A 47 -2.17 1.96 -21.20
C GLY A 47 -1.71 0.53 -20.93
N SER A 48 -1.98 -0.38 -21.87
CA SER A 48 -1.61 -1.81 -21.77
C SER A 48 -0.13 -2.04 -22.09
N ARG A 49 0.50 -2.98 -21.40
CA ARG A 49 1.91 -3.38 -21.61
C ARG A 49 2.04 -4.91 -21.58
N PRO A 50 3.13 -5.50 -22.09
CA PRO A 50 3.27 -6.97 -22.23
C PRO A 50 3.04 -7.78 -20.93
N THR A 51 3.29 -7.17 -19.77
CA THR A 51 3.23 -7.79 -18.43
C THR A 51 2.28 -7.06 -17.48
N VAL A 52 1.69 -5.95 -17.91
CA VAL A 52 0.89 -5.04 -17.08
C VAL A 52 -0.48 -4.85 -17.70
N GLN A 53 -1.52 -5.16 -16.93
CA GLN A 53 -2.89 -5.08 -17.38
C GLN A 53 -3.37 -3.63 -17.36
N PHE A 54 -4.04 -3.19 -18.43
CA PHE A 54 -4.65 -1.87 -18.45
C PHE A 54 -5.98 -1.87 -17.71
N LEU A 55 -6.22 -0.85 -16.88
CA LEU A 55 -7.53 -0.53 -16.32
C LEU A 55 -7.84 0.94 -16.60
N SER A 56 -9.09 1.26 -16.90
CA SER A 56 -9.50 2.67 -17.05
C SER A 56 -9.60 3.36 -15.69
N SER A 57 -9.88 2.59 -14.64
CA SER A 57 -9.96 3.00 -13.24
C SER A 57 -9.73 1.79 -12.35
N LEU A 58 -9.16 1.98 -11.16
CA LEU A 58 -9.05 0.92 -10.16
C LEU A 58 -10.41 0.42 -9.66
N CYS A 59 -11.51 1.13 -9.95
CA CYS A 59 -12.88 0.64 -9.72
C CYS A 59 -13.19 -0.64 -10.54
N GLU A 60 -12.41 -0.96 -11.58
CA GLU A 60 -12.53 -2.19 -12.38
C GLU A 60 -11.81 -3.40 -11.75
N LEU A 61 -11.06 -3.20 -10.66
CA LEU A 61 -10.34 -4.28 -9.97
C LEU A 61 -11.23 -5.48 -9.57
N PRO A 62 -12.48 -5.32 -9.08
CA PRO A 62 -13.34 -6.45 -8.79
C PRO A 62 -13.52 -7.41 -9.97
N GLN A 63 -13.68 -6.86 -11.18
CA GLN A 63 -13.84 -7.66 -12.40
C GLN A 63 -12.49 -8.26 -12.84
N ALA A 64 -11.42 -7.46 -12.81
CA ALA A 64 -10.08 -7.91 -13.20
C ALA A 64 -9.55 -9.05 -12.30
N LEU A 65 -9.87 -9.01 -11.01
CA LEU A 65 -9.41 -10.00 -10.03
C LEU A 65 -10.35 -11.20 -9.89
N GLN A 66 -11.56 -11.15 -10.45
CA GLN A 66 -12.57 -12.20 -10.33
C GLN A 66 -12.04 -13.62 -10.64
N PRO A 67 -11.24 -13.86 -11.71
CA PRO A 67 -10.72 -15.20 -12.03
C PRO A 67 -9.80 -15.78 -10.96
N TYR A 68 -9.18 -14.94 -10.13
CA TYR A 68 -8.32 -15.37 -9.03
C TYR A 68 -9.14 -15.65 -7.77
N TYR A 69 -10.18 -14.84 -7.51
CA TYR A 69 -11.11 -15.07 -6.41
C TYR A 69 -11.87 -16.39 -6.55
N THR A 70 -12.25 -16.78 -7.77
CA THR A 70 -12.84 -18.11 -8.03
C THR A 70 -11.87 -19.26 -7.78
N GLN A 71 -10.56 -19.01 -7.81
CA GLN A 71 -9.53 -19.96 -7.42
C GLN A 71 -9.21 -19.92 -5.91
N GLY A 72 -9.89 -19.08 -5.12
CA GLY A 72 -9.68 -18.97 -3.68
C GLY A 72 -8.58 -18.00 -3.27
N TYR A 73 -8.03 -17.20 -4.19
CA TYR A 73 -7.18 -16.08 -3.83
C TYR A 73 -8.01 -14.90 -3.32
N VAL A 74 -7.44 -14.11 -2.42
CA VAL A 74 -8.02 -12.85 -1.93
C VAL A 74 -6.98 -11.75 -1.97
N LEU A 75 -7.42 -10.51 -2.15
CA LEU A 75 -6.52 -9.36 -2.12
C LEU A 75 -5.93 -9.17 -0.72
N ALA A 76 -4.60 -9.13 -0.62
CA ALA A 76 -3.85 -8.87 0.59
C ALA A 76 -3.29 -7.45 0.65
N ALA A 77 -2.87 -6.88 -0.48
CA ALA A 77 -2.41 -5.51 -0.56
C ALA A 77 -2.64 -4.92 -1.95
N LEU A 78 -2.91 -3.61 -2.00
CA LEU A 78 -2.94 -2.82 -3.24
C LEU A 78 -2.16 -1.54 -2.99
N HIS A 79 -1.15 -1.24 -3.80
CA HIS A 79 -0.38 -0.02 -3.65
C HIS A 79 0.16 0.48 -4.99
N PRO A 80 0.42 1.79 -5.15
CA PRO A 80 1.20 2.28 -6.27
C PRO A 80 2.62 1.70 -6.22
N ILE A 81 3.18 1.39 -7.39
CA ILE A 81 4.56 0.93 -7.48
C ILE A 81 5.50 2.11 -7.22
N ILE A 82 5.24 3.25 -7.86
CA ILE A 82 5.98 4.50 -7.67
C ILE A 82 5.07 5.55 -7.04
N LEU A 83 5.53 6.13 -5.94
CA LEU A 83 4.86 7.26 -5.31
C LEU A 83 5.57 8.57 -5.69
N SER A 84 5.00 9.29 -6.66
CA SER A 84 5.63 10.48 -7.28
C SER A 84 5.39 11.81 -6.53
N VAL A 85 4.97 11.73 -5.26
CA VAL A 85 4.54 12.88 -4.46
C VAL A 85 5.70 13.87 -4.21
N GLY A 86 5.40 15.18 -4.21
CA GLY A 86 6.40 16.24 -4.01
C GLY A 86 7.35 16.49 -5.20
N ARG A 87 7.05 15.95 -6.39
CA ARG A 87 7.88 16.12 -7.61
C ARG A 87 7.20 17.00 -8.65
N THR A 88 8.01 17.81 -9.33
CA THR A 88 7.54 18.70 -10.41
C THR A 88 7.40 18.01 -11.77
N ARG A 89 8.03 16.83 -11.94
CA ARG A 89 7.97 16.03 -13.17
C ARG A 89 7.25 14.72 -12.90
N ALA A 90 6.32 14.36 -13.78
CA ALA A 90 5.75 13.02 -13.82
C ALA A 90 6.86 11.99 -14.06
N LEU A 91 6.83 10.90 -13.30
CA LEU A 91 7.74 9.77 -13.52
C LEU A 91 7.07 8.75 -14.44
N PRO A 92 7.85 8.05 -15.27
CA PRO A 92 7.38 6.82 -15.91
C PRO A 92 6.80 5.90 -14.85
N CYS A 93 5.71 5.20 -15.15
CA CYS A 93 5.09 4.23 -14.24
C CYS A 93 4.45 4.82 -12.96
N SER A 94 4.23 6.14 -12.90
CA SER A 94 3.52 6.80 -11.79
C SER A 94 2.07 6.34 -11.62
N LEU A 95 1.49 5.75 -12.66
CA LEU A 95 0.15 5.17 -12.67
C LEU A 95 0.16 3.63 -12.69
N LEU A 96 1.28 3.01 -12.29
CA LEU A 96 1.34 1.58 -12.05
C LEU A 96 0.96 1.24 -10.61
N TYR A 97 0.09 0.24 -10.47
CA TYR A 97 -0.37 -0.28 -9.19
C TYR A 97 -0.10 -1.77 -9.15
N ARG A 98 0.25 -2.26 -7.97
CA ARG A 98 0.44 -3.67 -7.71
C ARG A 98 -0.66 -4.19 -6.79
N ALA A 99 -1.37 -5.21 -7.25
CA ALA A 99 -2.24 -6.03 -6.42
C ALA A 99 -1.50 -7.30 -6.01
N VAL A 100 -1.37 -7.52 -4.70
CA VAL A 100 -0.85 -8.77 -4.15
C VAL A 100 -2.02 -9.61 -3.69
N LEU A 101 -2.22 -10.74 -4.34
CA LEU A 101 -3.22 -11.73 -3.97
C LEU A 101 -2.57 -12.83 -3.12
N THR A 102 -3.32 -13.35 -2.16
CA THR A 102 -2.88 -14.46 -1.31
C THR A 102 -3.94 -15.56 -1.23
N ARG A 103 -3.49 -16.80 -1.12
CA ARG A 103 -4.32 -17.97 -0.84
C ARG A 103 -3.59 -18.86 0.16
N GLN A 104 -4.30 -19.38 1.15
CA GLN A 104 -3.74 -20.43 1.99
C GLN A 104 -3.80 -21.76 1.23
N ARG A 105 -2.67 -22.46 1.11
CA ARG A 105 -2.60 -23.77 0.44
C ARG A 105 -3.45 -24.77 1.24
N PRO A 106 -4.41 -25.47 0.60
CA PRO A 106 -5.26 -26.41 1.31
C PRO A 106 -4.44 -27.56 1.89
N SER A 107 -4.63 -27.85 3.18
CA SER A 107 -3.99 -29.00 3.84
C SER A 107 -4.65 -30.30 3.38
N LYS A 108 -3.84 -31.35 3.12
CA LYS A 108 -4.31 -32.69 2.73
C LYS A 108 -5.24 -33.34 3.77
N HIS A 109 -5.24 -32.84 5.00
CA HIS A 109 -6.02 -33.39 6.13
C HIS A 109 -7.17 -32.48 6.59
N ALA A 110 -7.37 -31.31 5.97
CA ALA A 110 -8.48 -30.44 6.31
C ALA A 110 -9.75 -30.94 5.62
N LEU A 111 -10.80 -31.23 6.39
CA LEU A 111 -12.17 -31.31 5.86
C LEU A 111 -12.39 -30.08 4.97
N THR A 112 -12.97 -30.28 3.79
CA THR A 112 -13.31 -29.22 2.83
C THR A 112 -14.24 -28.22 3.49
N ARG A 113 -13.66 -27.25 4.20
CA ARG A 113 -14.40 -26.13 4.75
C ARG A 113 -14.75 -25.27 3.55
N VAL A 114 -15.99 -25.38 3.10
CA VAL A 114 -16.56 -24.55 2.03
C VAL A 114 -16.63 -23.13 2.57
N HIS A 115 -15.51 -22.43 2.55
CA HIS A 115 -15.51 -20.99 2.72
C HIS A 115 -16.06 -20.43 1.42
N SER A 116 -17.18 -19.71 1.49
CA SER A 116 -17.57 -18.91 0.33
C SER A 116 -16.48 -17.87 0.09
N ALA A 117 -15.98 -17.82 -1.14
CA ALA A 117 -14.98 -16.84 -1.51
C ALA A 117 -15.61 -15.44 -1.40
N PRO A 118 -14.92 -14.46 -0.77
CA PRO A 118 -15.42 -13.11 -0.76
C PRO A 118 -15.50 -12.53 -2.17
N LEU A 119 -16.28 -11.46 -2.34
CA LEU A 119 -16.24 -10.58 -3.49
C LEU A 119 -15.54 -9.28 -3.10
N LEU A 120 -14.68 -8.76 -3.96
CA LEU A 120 -14.06 -7.46 -3.79
C LEU A 120 -15.07 -6.36 -4.14
N ARG A 121 -15.23 -5.38 -3.26
CA ARG A 121 -15.98 -4.15 -3.47
C ARG A 121 -15.02 -2.98 -3.36
N VAL A 122 -15.11 -2.02 -4.29
CA VAL A 122 -14.33 -0.79 -4.27
C VAL A 122 -15.29 0.37 -4.13
N GLU A 123 -15.01 1.29 -3.21
CA GLU A 123 -15.78 2.50 -2.98
C GLU A 123 -14.89 3.74 -3.10
N GLU A 124 -15.43 4.80 -3.70
CA GLU A 124 -14.82 6.12 -3.71
C GLU A 124 -15.27 6.90 -2.48
N TRP A 125 -14.33 7.28 -1.63
CA TRP A 125 -14.58 8.12 -0.46
C TRP A 125 -14.01 9.52 -0.71
N PRO A 126 -14.67 10.59 -0.22
CA PRO A 126 -14.12 11.94 -0.32
C PRO A 126 -12.79 11.98 0.41
N LEU A 127 -11.84 12.72 -0.14
CA LEU A 127 -10.56 12.83 0.52
C LEU A 127 -10.69 13.49 1.89
N PRO A 128 -9.94 13.00 2.88
CA PRO A 128 -9.98 13.50 4.25
C PRO A 128 -9.54 14.97 4.49
N GLY A 129 -9.43 15.81 3.46
CA GLY A 129 -8.79 17.13 3.48
C GLY A 129 -7.34 17.09 3.01
N GLU A 130 -6.58 18.18 3.25
CA GLU A 130 -5.16 18.28 2.84
C GLU A 130 -4.18 17.61 3.83
N SER A 131 -4.66 17.17 4.99
CA SER A 131 -3.84 16.52 6.02
C SER A 131 -4.64 15.52 6.87
N LEU A 132 -3.95 14.57 7.51
CA LEU A 132 -4.53 13.63 8.47
C LEU A 132 -4.70 14.29 9.84
N THR A 133 -5.69 15.18 9.98
CA THR A 133 -6.06 15.69 11.31
C THR A 133 -6.63 14.55 12.19
N SER A 134 -6.62 14.71 13.52
CA SER A 134 -7.17 13.69 14.41
C SER A 134 -8.66 13.41 14.16
N ASP A 135 -9.44 14.45 13.85
CA ASP A 135 -10.87 14.31 13.56
C ASP A 135 -11.13 13.61 12.23
N THR A 136 -10.32 13.96 11.23
CA THR A 136 -10.27 13.30 9.93
C THR A 136 -10.00 11.79 10.07
N VAL A 137 -8.96 11.43 10.83
CA VAL A 137 -8.60 10.03 11.07
C VAL A 137 -9.72 9.29 11.79
N ARG A 138 -10.29 9.90 12.84
CA ARG A 138 -11.41 9.33 13.59
C ARG A 138 -12.61 9.05 12.68
N ALA A 139 -12.98 10.00 11.84
CA ALA A 139 -14.09 9.86 10.90
C ALA A 139 -13.89 8.70 9.90
N LEU A 140 -12.66 8.51 9.40
CA LEU A 140 -12.34 7.39 8.52
C LEU A 140 -12.49 6.04 9.24
N ILE A 141 -11.90 5.91 10.43
CA ILE A 141 -11.97 4.69 11.24
C ILE A 141 -13.42 4.37 11.64
N ASP A 142 -14.19 5.37 12.07
CA ASP A 142 -15.60 5.21 12.41
C ASP A 142 -16.40 4.73 11.20
N ARG A 143 -16.14 5.28 10.01
CA ARG A 143 -16.80 4.85 8.78
C ARG A 143 -16.42 3.41 8.38
N VAL A 144 -15.15 3.03 8.54
CA VAL A 144 -14.70 1.64 8.34
C VAL A 144 -15.42 0.69 9.30
N ASN A 145 -15.49 1.04 10.59
CA ASN A 145 -16.18 0.24 11.61
C ASN A 145 -17.70 0.17 11.39
N CYS A 146 -18.34 1.24 10.92
CA CYS A 146 -19.75 1.23 10.53
C CYS A 146 -20.01 0.24 9.39
N ASN A 147 -19.12 0.18 8.38
CA ASN A 147 -19.19 -0.82 7.33
C ASN A 147 -18.95 -2.23 7.87
N ALA A 148 -17.98 -2.41 8.76
CA ALA A 148 -17.68 -3.69 9.38
C ALA A 148 -18.89 -4.31 10.11
N ARG A 149 -19.66 -3.47 10.82
CA ARG A 149 -20.93 -3.88 11.46
C ARG A 149 -21.99 -4.35 10.45
N GLY A 150 -21.89 -3.91 9.20
CA GLY A 150 -22.71 -4.37 8.08
C GLY A 150 -22.25 -5.68 7.44
N GLY A 151 -21.25 -6.37 8.00
CA GLY A 151 -20.80 -7.69 7.54
C GLY A 151 -19.80 -7.66 6.38
N VAL A 152 -19.16 -6.52 6.12
CA VAL A 152 -18.04 -6.41 5.17
C VAL A 152 -16.71 -6.31 5.92
N ARG A 153 -15.62 -6.68 5.26
CA ARG A 153 -14.28 -6.64 5.85
C ARG A 153 -13.40 -5.66 5.10
N PHE A 154 -12.78 -4.74 5.81
CA PHE A 154 -11.86 -3.77 5.21
C PHE A 154 -10.56 -4.45 4.77
N VAL A 155 -10.09 -4.11 3.57
CA VAL A 155 -8.88 -4.66 2.95
C VAL A 155 -7.77 -3.64 2.92
N GLY A 156 -8.08 -2.38 2.60
CA GLY A 156 -7.10 -1.31 2.49
C GLY A 156 -7.63 -0.11 1.72
N SER A 157 -6.83 0.94 1.64
CA SER A 157 -7.15 2.15 0.91
C SER A 157 -6.00 2.61 0.02
N VAL A 158 -6.32 3.26 -1.09
CA VAL A 158 -5.31 3.77 -2.03
C VAL A 158 -5.72 5.12 -2.59
N LEU A 159 -4.76 6.03 -2.70
CA LEU A 159 -4.96 7.28 -3.42
C LEU A 159 -4.79 7.02 -4.91
N GLN A 160 -5.88 7.17 -5.66
CA GLN A 160 -5.79 7.21 -7.11
C GLN A 160 -5.55 8.65 -7.56
N GLN A 161 -4.47 8.88 -8.29
CA GLN A 161 -4.31 10.10 -9.07
C GLN A 161 -5.22 10.00 -10.30
N ALA A 162 -6.09 10.99 -10.51
CA ALA A 162 -6.88 11.07 -11.74
C ALA A 162 -5.91 11.16 -12.90
N GLY A 163 -5.92 10.14 -13.76
CA GLY A 163 -5.16 10.18 -14.99
C GLY A 163 -5.59 11.41 -15.78
N GLY A 164 -4.65 12.30 -16.06
CA GLY A 164 -4.86 13.51 -16.85
C GLY A 164 -5.15 13.19 -18.31
N ALA A 165 -6.19 12.42 -18.61
CA ALA A 165 -6.75 12.27 -19.93
C ALA A 165 -7.59 13.52 -20.27
N ARG A 166 -6.95 14.69 -20.32
CA ARG A 166 -7.46 15.77 -21.17
C ARG A 166 -7.12 15.40 -22.61
N CYS A 167 -7.96 14.55 -23.18
CA CYS A 167 -8.05 14.37 -24.63
C CYS A 167 -8.49 15.70 -25.24
N ASN A 168 -7.58 16.65 -25.43
CA ASN A 168 -7.81 17.76 -26.34
C ASN A 168 -7.80 17.20 -27.76
N GLY A 169 -8.91 16.55 -28.14
CA GLY A 169 -9.24 16.24 -29.52
C GLY A 169 -9.45 17.54 -30.30
N ARG A 170 -8.37 18.26 -30.60
CA ARG A 170 -8.37 19.23 -31.70
C ARG A 170 -8.02 18.48 -32.96
N VAL A 171 -9.03 17.89 -33.57
CA VAL A 171 -8.99 17.55 -34.99
C VAL A 171 -8.71 18.84 -35.74
N ALA A 172 -7.57 18.91 -36.41
CA ALA A 172 -7.26 19.97 -37.34
C ALA A 172 -8.19 19.84 -38.56
N SER A 173 -9.17 20.72 -38.70
CA SER A 173 -9.91 20.88 -39.97
C SER A 173 -9.26 22.00 -40.80
N PRO A 174 -8.99 21.77 -42.10
CA PRO A 174 -8.33 22.76 -42.94
C PRO A 174 -9.32 23.79 -43.55
N ARG A 175 -8.94 25.07 -43.42
CA ARG A 175 -9.22 26.25 -44.28
C ARG A 175 -10.67 26.76 -44.46
N ARG A 176 -10.90 28.03 -44.06
CA ARG A 176 -11.21 29.18 -44.96
C ARG A 176 -11.28 30.54 -44.22
N SER A 177 -10.34 31.42 -44.60
CA SER A 177 -10.45 32.87 -44.89
C SER A 177 -11.28 33.89 -44.06
N CYS A 178 -10.56 34.94 -43.63
CA CYS A 178 -10.88 36.39 -43.60
C CYS A 178 -11.57 37.09 -42.41
N ARG A 179 -10.81 38.09 -41.89
CA ARG A 179 -11.15 39.44 -41.33
C ARG A 179 -11.26 39.68 -39.80
N SER A 180 -10.19 40.35 -39.33
CA SER A 180 -10.08 41.56 -38.47
C SER A 180 -10.48 41.57 -36.97
N PRO A 181 -9.72 42.27 -36.09
CA PRO A 181 -9.85 42.22 -34.63
C PRO A 181 -10.67 43.38 -34.04
N PRO A 182 -11.12 43.28 -32.78
CA PRO A 182 -11.21 44.45 -31.93
C PRO A 182 -10.42 44.30 -30.62
N HIS A 183 -9.86 45.44 -30.22
CA HIS A 183 -9.10 45.71 -29.02
C HIS A 183 -10.00 45.81 -27.78
N THR A 184 -9.59 45.19 -26.67
CA THR A 184 -9.96 45.57 -25.29
C THR A 184 -8.82 45.18 -24.32
N PRO A 185 -8.42 46.04 -23.37
CA PRO A 185 -7.33 45.76 -22.44
C PRO A 185 -7.78 44.85 -21.27
N PRO A 186 -6.85 44.15 -20.59
CA PRO A 186 -7.19 43.24 -19.50
C PRO A 186 -7.44 44.03 -18.21
N GLY A 187 -8.60 43.81 -17.59
CA GLY A 187 -8.85 44.20 -16.21
C GLY A 187 -8.46 43.05 -15.29
N ASP A 188 -7.58 43.33 -14.33
CA ASP A 188 -7.21 42.44 -13.23
C ASP A 188 -8.47 41.90 -12.56
N ARG A 189 -8.63 40.59 -12.65
CA ARG A 189 -9.33 39.81 -11.64
C ARG A 189 -8.33 38.76 -11.20
N ASP A 190 -7.63 39.06 -10.11
CA ASP A 190 -7.04 38.07 -9.24
C ASP A 190 -8.16 37.10 -8.84
N VAL A 191 -8.28 36.01 -9.59
CA VAL A 191 -8.98 34.83 -9.12
C VAL A 191 -8.01 34.21 -8.13
N GLU A 192 -8.30 34.39 -6.84
CA GLU A 192 -7.78 33.52 -5.80
C GLU A 192 -8.08 32.08 -6.22
N ASP A 193 -7.07 31.43 -6.80
CA ASP A 193 -7.05 30.00 -7.09
C ASP A 193 -6.96 29.30 -5.73
N GLY A 194 -8.10 29.20 -5.06
CA GLY A 194 -8.28 28.39 -3.86
C GLY A 194 -7.83 26.98 -4.19
N GLY A 195 -6.66 26.61 -3.64
CA GLY A 195 -5.84 25.48 -4.03
C GLY A 195 -6.41 24.10 -3.73
N TYR A 196 -7.60 23.79 -4.23
CA TYR A 196 -8.07 22.42 -4.34
C TYR A 196 -7.23 21.70 -5.39
N SER A 197 -6.47 20.68 -5.00
CA SER A 197 -5.96 19.67 -5.95
C SER A 197 -7.16 18.81 -6.39
N PRO A 198 -7.74 19.00 -7.60
CA PRO A 198 -9.06 18.45 -7.94
C PRO A 198 -9.05 16.95 -8.25
N ASP A 199 -7.88 16.30 -8.21
CA ASP A 199 -7.61 15.11 -8.99
C ASP A 199 -7.29 13.86 -8.16
N LEU A 200 -7.31 13.92 -6.82
CA LEU A 200 -7.04 12.74 -5.99
C LEU A 200 -8.35 12.14 -5.47
N ARG A 201 -8.48 10.81 -5.52
CA ARG A 201 -9.63 10.07 -4.95
C ARG A 201 -9.14 8.99 -4.00
N LEU A 202 -9.76 8.89 -2.82
CA LEU A 202 -9.50 7.77 -1.90
C LEU A 202 -10.38 6.59 -2.32
N LEU A 203 -9.74 5.54 -2.78
CA LEU A 203 -10.41 4.27 -3.04
C LEU A 203 -10.29 3.38 -1.80
N VAL A 204 -11.41 2.84 -1.36
CA VAL A 204 -11.52 2.02 -0.17
C VAL A 204 -12.03 0.65 -0.58
N LEU A 205 -11.29 -0.39 -0.21
CA LEU A 205 -11.54 -1.75 -0.66
C LEU A 205 -12.09 -2.60 0.47
N PHE A 206 -13.15 -3.36 0.17
CA PHE A 206 -13.82 -4.25 1.09
C PHE A 206 -13.98 -5.66 0.50
N HIS A 207 -13.85 -6.68 1.33
CA HIS A 207 -14.38 -8.00 1.06
C HIS A 207 -15.83 -8.08 1.55
N THR A 208 -16.67 -8.66 0.70
CA THR A 208 -18.09 -8.86 0.96
C THR A 208 -18.45 -10.31 0.71
N TRP A 209 -19.48 -10.82 1.37
CA TRP A 209 -19.94 -12.20 1.18
C TRP A 209 -21.40 -12.20 0.76
N ALA A 210 -21.80 -13.22 -0.01
CA ALA A 210 -23.21 -13.40 -0.32
C ALA A 210 -24.01 -13.58 0.98
N PRO A 211 -25.25 -13.06 1.05
CA PRO A 211 -26.10 -13.23 2.24
C PRO A 211 -26.21 -14.71 2.65
N GLY A 212 -25.97 -15.02 3.92
CA GLY A 212 -26.00 -16.39 4.45
C GLY A 212 -24.77 -17.25 4.12
N CYS A 213 -23.84 -16.77 3.29
CA CYS A 213 -22.59 -17.46 2.96
C CYS A 213 -21.37 -16.87 3.67
N ALA A 214 -21.53 -15.76 4.40
CA ALA A 214 -20.51 -15.32 5.35
C ALA A 214 -20.09 -16.54 6.21
N PRO A 215 -18.78 -16.75 6.43
CA PRO A 215 -18.31 -17.93 7.15
C PRO A 215 -19.15 -18.11 8.43
N LEU A 216 -19.80 -19.27 8.58
CA LEU A 216 -20.75 -19.65 9.65
C LEU A 216 -20.19 -19.60 11.09
N MET A 217 -19.06 -18.93 11.31
CA MET A 217 -18.70 -18.46 12.64
C MET A 217 -19.62 -17.27 12.94
N GLU A 218 -20.13 -17.15 14.18
CA GLU A 218 -20.74 -15.91 14.69
C GLU A 218 -20.05 -14.70 14.09
N PRO A 219 -20.78 -13.65 13.67
CA PRO A 219 -20.22 -12.57 12.87
C PRO A 219 -18.92 -12.16 13.52
N LEU A 220 -17.79 -12.50 12.88
CA LEU A 220 -16.46 -12.15 13.37
C LEU A 220 -16.51 -10.63 13.43
N ALA A 221 -16.74 -10.08 14.62
CA ALA A 221 -16.87 -8.66 14.81
C ALA A 221 -15.46 -8.11 14.64
N SER A 222 -15.10 -7.80 13.39
CA SER A 222 -13.88 -7.09 13.09
C SER A 222 -14.07 -5.65 13.56
N CYS A 223 -13.22 -5.22 14.48
CA CYS A 223 -13.09 -3.82 14.87
C CYS A 223 -11.76 -3.30 14.32
N TYR A 224 -11.76 -2.08 13.82
CA TYR A 224 -10.60 -1.43 13.23
C TYR A 224 -10.14 -0.29 14.12
N HIS A 225 -8.84 -0.25 14.37
CA HIS A 225 -8.20 0.68 15.29
C HIS A 225 -7.10 1.46 14.59
N GLN A 226 -6.92 2.72 14.97
CA GLN A 226 -5.75 3.50 14.58
C GLN A 226 -4.54 3.05 15.42
N GLY A 227 -3.43 2.77 14.77
CA GLY A 227 -2.12 2.66 15.39
C GLY A 227 -1.34 3.97 15.27
N ALA A 228 -0.67 4.36 16.36
CA ALA A 228 0.26 5.48 16.37
C ALA A 228 1.64 5.02 15.86
N LEU A 229 2.10 5.58 14.74
CA LEU A 229 3.46 5.41 14.23
C LEU A 229 3.96 6.75 13.66
N SER A 230 4.92 7.34 14.37
CA SER A 230 5.65 8.51 13.92
C SER A 230 6.84 8.09 13.06
N MET A 231 7.00 8.73 11.91
CA MET A 231 8.10 8.50 11.00
C MET A 231 9.00 9.72 10.92
N ARG A 232 10.31 9.53 11.05
CA ARG A 232 11.31 10.57 10.80
C ARG A 232 11.62 10.63 9.32
N VAL A 233 11.56 11.84 8.76
CA VAL A 233 11.72 12.08 7.33
C VAL A 233 12.94 12.99 7.10
N SER A 234 13.85 12.54 6.23
CA SER A 234 14.93 13.39 5.69
C SER A 234 14.57 13.88 4.29
N ARG A 235 14.94 15.12 3.96
CA ARG A 235 14.56 15.76 2.69
C ARG A 235 15.75 16.42 2.00
N LYS A 236 15.75 16.36 0.68
CA LYS A 236 16.61 17.14 -0.21
C LYS A 236 15.72 18.14 -0.95
N GLY A 237 15.60 19.37 -0.41
CA GLY A 237 14.59 20.33 -0.85
C GLY A 237 13.18 19.85 -0.48
N HIS A 238 12.26 19.83 -1.45
CA HIS A 238 10.89 19.34 -1.25
C HIS A 238 10.75 17.81 -1.35
N VAL A 239 11.80 17.10 -1.79
CA VAL A 239 11.75 15.65 -2.03
C VAL A 239 12.21 14.89 -0.80
N VAL A 240 11.41 13.91 -0.37
CA VAL A 240 11.78 12.96 0.67
C VAL A 240 12.90 12.04 0.19
N SER A 241 14.02 12.05 0.90
CA SER A 241 15.23 11.28 0.56
C SER A 241 15.50 10.11 1.50
N GLY A 242 14.85 10.09 2.67
CA GLY A 242 15.00 9.04 3.67
C GLY A 242 13.83 9.03 4.64
N LEU A 243 13.58 7.85 5.19
CA LEU A 243 12.46 7.54 6.07
C LEU A 243 12.96 6.54 7.11
N GLU A 244 12.75 6.85 8.38
CA GLU A 244 13.11 6.00 9.51
C GLU A 244 11.93 5.95 10.47
N ALA A 245 11.61 4.76 10.97
CA ALA A 245 10.66 4.57 12.05
C ALA A 245 10.94 3.24 12.78
N ASP A 246 10.38 3.09 13.99
CA ASP A 246 10.48 1.86 14.77
C ASP A 246 9.44 0.83 14.31
N TRP A 247 9.48 0.49 13.01
CA TRP A 247 8.48 -0.34 12.34
C TRP A 247 8.17 -1.64 13.08
N LEU A 248 9.24 -2.34 13.50
CA LEU A 248 9.16 -3.64 14.11
C LEU A 248 8.58 -3.58 15.52
N GLU A 249 9.04 -2.66 16.35
CA GLU A 249 8.65 -2.58 17.76
C GLU A 249 7.16 -2.29 17.89
N LEU A 250 6.68 -1.27 17.17
CA LEU A 250 5.28 -0.86 17.22
C LEU A 250 4.37 -1.92 16.61
N THR A 251 4.72 -2.46 15.43
CA THR A 251 3.90 -3.51 14.79
C THR A 251 3.86 -4.78 15.64
N ALA A 252 4.99 -5.20 16.21
CA ALA A 252 5.05 -6.37 17.08
C ALA A 252 4.27 -6.17 18.40
N ALA A 253 4.15 -4.95 18.90
CA ALA A 253 3.31 -4.66 20.06
C ALA A 253 1.82 -4.91 19.76
N TYR A 254 1.31 -4.49 18.60
CA TYR A 254 -0.07 -4.76 18.20
C TYR A 254 -0.31 -6.22 17.81
N TYR A 255 0.65 -6.86 17.14
CA TYR A 255 0.54 -8.28 16.75
C TYR A 255 0.50 -9.22 17.95
N ARG A 256 1.20 -8.86 19.04
CA ARG A 256 1.10 -9.58 20.31
C ARG A 256 -0.24 -9.43 21.01
N LYS A 257 -1.00 -8.36 20.72
CA LYS A 257 -2.38 -8.18 21.19
C LYS A 257 -3.41 -8.95 20.34
N GLY A 258 -2.98 -9.62 19.26
CA GLY A 258 -3.86 -10.29 18.31
C GLY A 258 -4.44 -9.36 17.24
N TRP A 259 -3.97 -8.11 17.16
CA TRP A 259 -4.35 -7.18 16.10
C TRP A 259 -3.45 -7.35 14.89
N SER A 260 -3.98 -7.14 13.69
CA SER A 260 -3.23 -7.30 12.44
C SER A 260 -3.26 -6.02 11.62
N LEU A 261 -2.13 -5.57 11.10
CA LEU A 261 -2.08 -4.37 10.25
C LEU A 261 -2.76 -4.71 8.93
N VAL A 262 -3.74 -3.92 8.52
CA VAL A 262 -4.44 -4.12 7.24
C VAL A 262 -4.17 -3.02 6.24
N ASP A 263 -3.88 -1.81 6.72
CA ASP A 263 -3.63 -0.67 5.84
C ASP A 263 -2.65 0.32 6.46
N SER A 264 -1.93 1.02 5.59
CA SER A 264 -1.06 2.12 5.96
C SER A 264 -1.26 3.27 4.98
N PHE A 265 -1.72 4.40 5.49
CA PHE A 265 -2.05 5.57 4.71
C PHE A 265 -1.26 6.78 5.22
N VAL A 266 -0.56 7.47 4.32
CA VAL A 266 0.33 8.59 4.68
C VAL A 266 0.19 9.71 3.64
N TYR A 267 -0.05 10.95 4.08
CA TYR A 267 0.09 12.11 3.21
C TYR A 267 1.56 12.52 3.13
N TRP A 268 2.14 12.35 1.94
CA TRP A 268 3.55 12.70 1.70
C TRP A 268 3.76 14.13 1.22
N ASP A 269 2.68 14.80 0.79
CA ASP A 269 2.74 16.19 0.37
C ASP A 269 3.00 17.13 1.54
N THR A 270 3.81 18.15 1.30
CA THR A 270 4.08 19.19 2.29
C THR A 270 3.06 20.32 2.12
N PRO A 271 2.36 20.76 3.19
CA PRO A 271 1.48 21.92 3.10
C PRO A 271 2.26 23.15 2.61
N LYS A 272 1.64 23.95 1.73
CA LYS A 272 2.27 25.15 1.18
C LYS A 272 2.38 26.22 2.27
N GLY A 273 3.58 26.75 2.49
CA GLY A 273 3.81 27.94 3.32
C GLY A 273 4.39 27.69 4.72
N ASP A 274 4.37 26.45 5.22
CA ASP A 274 4.87 26.11 6.56
C ASP A 274 6.24 25.41 6.55
N PRO A 275 7.01 25.50 7.66
CA PRO A 275 8.25 24.74 7.80
C PRO A 275 7.96 23.25 7.71
N VAL A 276 8.59 22.60 6.75
CA VAL A 276 8.35 21.19 6.45
C VAL A 276 8.71 20.30 7.67
N PRO A 277 7.74 19.56 8.25
CA PRO A 277 7.97 18.80 9.49
C PRO A 277 9.00 17.69 9.32
N ARG A 278 9.97 17.58 10.24
CA ARG A 278 10.95 16.46 10.27
C ARG A 278 10.35 15.12 10.71
N SER A 279 9.19 15.16 11.34
CA SER A 279 8.38 14.00 11.71
C SER A 279 7.07 14.01 10.94
N LEU A 280 6.62 12.85 10.49
CA LEU A 280 5.36 12.67 9.77
C LEU A 280 4.54 11.60 10.48
N GLU A 281 3.26 11.89 10.71
CA GLU A 281 2.30 10.92 11.24
C GLU A 281 1.62 10.19 10.09
N GLY A 282 1.55 8.87 10.19
CA GLY A 282 0.78 8.03 9.28
C GLY A 282 -0.45 7.43 9.96
N LEU A 283 -1.49 7.14 9.19
CA LEU A 283 -2.63 6.34 9.63
C LEU A 283 -2.33 4.87 9.38
N PHE A 284 -2.08 4.12 10.44
CA PHE A 284 -1.94 2.66 10.39
C PHE A 284 -3.24 2.05 10.92
N VAL A 285 -3.89 1.21 10.13
CA VAL A 285 -5.17 0.61 10.48
C VAL A 285 -4.95 -0.83 10.88
N TYR A 286 -5.31 -1.16 12.12
CA TYR A 286 -5.20 -2.51 12.66
C TYR A 286 -6.58 -3.16 12.79
N GLU A 287 -6.73 -4.37 12.28
CA GLU A 287 -7.90 -5.23 12.45
C GLU A 287 -7.75 -6.06 13.73
N GLU A 288 -8.74 -5.92 14.61
CA GLU A 288 -9.00 -6.81 15.73
C GLU A 288 -10.15 -7.74 15.38
N ARG A 289 -9.98 -9.06 15.57
CA ARG A 289 -11.04 -10.06 15.36
C ARG A 289 -11.49 -10.63 16.69
N SER A 290 -12.77 -10.98 16.78
CA SER A 290 -13.34 -11.71 17.93
C SER A 290 -13.85 -13.09 17.49
N PRO A 291 -13.41 -14.20 18.12
CA PRO A 291 -12.43 -14.26 19.21
C PRO A 291 -11.02 -13.86 18.74
N ALA A 292 -10.22 -13.29 19.64
CA ALA A 292 -8.88 -12.83 19.35
C ALA A 292 -8.00 -14.00 18.86
N PRO A 293 -7.34 -13.86 17.69
CA PRO A 293 -6.40 -14.89 17.23
C PRO A 293 -5.19 -14.97 18.17
N PRO A 294 -4.41 -16.06 18.10
CA PRO A 294 -3.11 -16.12 18.76
C PRO A 294 -2.24 -14.92 18.40
N ALA A 295 -1.36 -14.53 19.32
CA ALA A 295 -0.32 -13.55 19.04
C ALA A 295 0.46 -13.93 17.77
N ASN A 296 0.91 -12.94 17.00
CA ASN A 296 1.71 -13.17 15.81
C ASN A 296 3.17 -12.73 16.01
N ASP A 297 4.09 -13.51 15.47
CA ASP A 297 5.46 -13.09 15.16
C ASP A 297 5.43 -12.03 14.06
N THR A 298 6.44 -11.16 14.01
CA THR A 298 6.50 -10.01 13.09
C THR A 298 7.81 -9.98 12.32
N ILE A 299 7.72 -9.79 11.01
CA ILE A 299 8.83 -9.39 10.14
C ILE A 299 8.44 -8.11 9.42
N VAL A 300 9.37 -7.16 9.38
CA VAL A 300 9.26 -5.97 8.54
C VAL A 300 10.44 -5.93 7.60
N VAL A 301 10.20 -5.65 6.32
CA VAL A 301 11.24 -5.58 5.30
C VAL A 301 11.18 -4.24 4.59
N GLU A 302 12.27 -3.48 4.63
CA GLU A 302 12.46 -2.38 3.70
C GLU A 302 13.08 -2.93 2.42
N GLN A 303 12.35 -2.91 1.31
CA GLN A 303 12.78 -3.48 0.03
C GLN A 303 12.90 -2.41 -1.03
N TRP A 304 13.96 -2.47 -1.84
CA TRP A 304 14.06 -1.70 -3.08
C TRP A 304 13.38 -2.45 -4.23
N THR A 305 12.58 -1.70 -5.00
CA THR A 305 11.97 -2.13 -6.24
C THR A 305 12.63 -1.37 -7.39
N VAL A 306 13.27 -2.09 -8.31
CA VAL A 306 13.94 -1.51 -9.49
C VAL A 306 13.04 -1.66 -10.72
N ILE A 307 12.92 -0.58 -11.48
CA ILE A 307 12.04 -0.44 -12.63
C ILE A 307 12.91 -0.10 -13.84
N GLU A 308 12.95 -1.04 -14.78
CA GLU A 308 13.68 -0.92 -16.04
C GLU A 308 12.69 -0.60 -17.15
N GLY A 309 12.73 0.64 -17.63
CA GLY A 309 11.74 1.15 -18.58
C GLY A 309 10.32 1.12 -18.00
N SER A 310 9.55 0.11 -18.37
CA SER A 310 8.16 -0.07 -17.95
C SER A 310 7.90 -1.31 -17.10
N ASP A 311 8.93 -2.13 -16.88
CA ASP A 311 8.83 -3.41 -16.21
C ASP A 311 9.49 -3.36 -14.83
N VAL A 312 8.90 -4.07 -13.86
CA VAL A 312 9.52 -4.27 -12.55
C VAL A 312 10.56 -5.38 -12.65
N LYS A 313 11.83 -5.03 -12.49
CA LYS A 313 12.98 -5.94 -12.62
C LYS A 313 13.24 -6.70 -11.33
N THR A 314 13.18 -6.00 -10.20
CA THR A 314 13.42 -6.58 -8.86
C THR A 314 12.44 -5.98 -7.86
N ASP A 315 11.98 -6.78 -6.90
CA ASP A 315 11.05 -6.38 -5.84
C ASP A 315 11.04 -7.38 -4.67
N TYR A 316 10.05 -7.25 -3.77
CA TYR A 316 9.86 -8.14 -2.62
C TYR A 316 9.21 -9.49 -2.96
N GLY A 317 8.75 -9.71 -4.19
CA GLY A 317 8.01 -10.90 -4.63
C GLY A 317 8.75 -12.21 -4.35
N PRO A 318 10.00 -12.40 -4.79
CA PRO A 318 10.77 -13.60 -4.50
C PRO A 318 10.96 -13.88 -3.00
N LEU A 319 11.17 -12.82 -2.21
CA LEU A 319 11.26 -12.92 -0.76
C LEU A 319 9.92 -13.36 -0.16
N LEU A 320 8.81 -12.77 -0.63
CA LEU A 320 7.47 -13.11 -0.19
C LEU A 320 7.14 -14.58 -0.46
N HIS A 321 7.44 -15.09 -1.66
CA HIS A 321 7.27 -16.50 -2.00
C HIS A 321 8.11 -17.42 -1.10
N THR A 322 9.34 -17.02 -0.78
CA THR A 322 10.21 -17.80 0.11
C THR A 322 9.64 -17.85 1.54
N LEU A 323 9.21 -16.72 2.08
CA LEU A 323 8.64 -16.64 3.43
C LEU A 323 7.27 -17.33 3.52
N ALA A 324 6.52 -17.39 2.42
CA ALA A 324 5.22 -18.07 2.34
C ALA A 324 5.30 -19.55 2.72
N GLU A 325 6.37 -20.25 2.32
CA GLU A 325 6.62 -21.66 2.65
C GLU A 325 6.87 -21.90 4.14
N PHE A 326 7.19 -20.84 4.90
CA PHE A 326 7.35 -20.86 6.35
C PHE A 326 6.16 -20.24 7.09
N GLY A 327 5.02 -20.07 6.41
CA GLY A 327 3.76 -19.60 6.98
C GLY A 327 3.69 -18.10 7.24
N TRP A 328 4.53 -17.30 6.60
CA TRP A 328 4.45 -15.85 6.72
C TRP A 328 3.37 -15.28 5.81
N LEU A 329 2.46 -14.52 6.41
CA LEU A 329 1.36 -13.83 5.76
C LEU A 329 1.73 -12.36 5.54
N LEU A 330 1.63 -11.87 4.31
CA LEU A 330 1.65 -10.45 3.99
C LEU A 330 0.42 -9.78 4.60
N THR A 331 0.65 -8.66 5.28
CA THR A 331 -0.40 -7.91 5.98
C THR A 331 -0.58 -6.51 5.42
N CYS A 332 0.51 -5.84 5.04
CA CYS A 332 0.48 -4.50 4.48
C CYS A 332 1.75 -4.23 3.67
N VAL A 333 1.66 -3.34 2.67
CA VAL A 333 2.80 -2.77 1.96
C VAL A 333 2.66 -1.25 1.99
N LEU A 334 3.63 -0.57 2.61
CA LEU A 334 3.72 0.88 2.63
C LEU A 334 4.59 1.37 1.47
N PRO A 335 4.02 1.99 0.42
CA PRO A 335 4.82 2.68 -0.58
C PRO A 335 5.46 3.93 0.01
N THR A 336 6.73 4.20 -0.35
CA THR A 336 7.42 5.42 0.08
C THR A 336 7.74 6.33 -1.12
N PRO A 337 7.83 7.65 -0.94
CA PRO A 337 8.25 8.59 -2.00
C PRO A 337 9.76 8.59 -2.25
N ILE A 338 10.52 7.69 -1.61
CA ILE A 338 11.97 7.61 -1.76
C ILE A 338 12.29 6.95 -3.09
N ILE A 339 12.88 7.73 -3.99
CA ILE A 339 13.26 7.26 -5.33
C ILE A 339 14.72 7.63 -5.59
N ARG A 340 15.47 6.66 -6.09
CA ARG A 340 16.87 6.75 -6.51
C ARG A 340 17.01 6.27 -7.95
N HIS A 341 18.19 6.49 -8.52
CA HIS A 341 18.60 5.81 -9.75
C HIS A 341 19.72 4.85 -9.39
N ASP A 342 19.72 3.67 -10.01
CA ASP A 342 20.84 2.74 -9.91
C ASP A 342 22.00 3.13 -10.85
N SER A 343 23.07 2.35 -10.88
CA SER A 343 24.23 2.57 -11.75
C SER A 343 23.91 2.48 -13.25
N GLU A 344 22.82 1.80 -13.61
CA GLU A 344 22.34 1.63 -14.99
C GLU A 344 21.38 2.77 -15.39
N GLY A 345 20.99 3.63 -14.44
CA GLY A 345 20.03 4.72 -14.65
C GLY A 345 18.58 4.30 -14.49
N ASN A 346 18.30 3.07 -14.02
CA ASN A 346 16.95 2.61 -13.75
C ASN A 346 16.38 3.28 -12.51
N LEU A 347 15.05 3.42 -12.44
CA LEU A 347 14.38 3.97 -11.27
C LEU A 347 14.32 2.91 -10.17
N ALA A 348 14.71 3.27 -8.95
CA ALA A 348 14.57 2.42 -7.78
C ALA A 348 13.72 3.12 -6.72
N THR A 349 12.69 2.46 -6.20
CA THR A 349 11.79 2.97 -5.17
C THR A 349 11.80 2.07 -3.94
N LYS A 350 11.68 2.62 -2.73
CA LYS A 350 11.64 1.83 -1.50
C LYS A 350 10.20 1.59 -1.05
N GLN A 351 9.94 0.37 -0.61
CA GLN A 351 8.67 -0.05 0.00
C GLN A 351 8.95 -0.72 1.36
N VAL A 352 8.02 -0.59 2.31
CA VAL A 352 8.10 -1.29 3.60
C VAL A 352 7.02 -2.37 3.64
N VAL A 353 7.43 -3.63 3.78
CA VAL A 353 6.58 -4.81 3.70
C VAL A 353 6.41 -5.39 5.09
N PHE A 354 5.17 -5.57 5.52
CA PHE A 354 4.82 -6.08 6.85
C PHE A 354 4.29 -7.50 6.74
N LEU A 355 4.91 -8.43 7.46
CA LEU A 355 4.50 -9.83 7.52
C LEU A 355 4.24 -10.25 8.96
N GLN A 356 3.26 -11.15 9.09
CA GLN A 356 2.93 -11.78 10.37
C GLN A 356 2.90 -13.30 10.24
N ARG A 357 3.06 -13.98 11.36
CA ARG A 357 2.84 -15.43 11.45
C ARG A 357 2.33 -15.80 12.84
N PRO A 358 1.29 -16.64 12.97
CA PRO A 358 0.82 -17.08 14.29
C PRO A 358 1.94 -17.72 15.13
N VAL A 359 2.07 -17.28 16.38
CA VAL A 359 2.99 -17.88 17.35
C VAL A 359 2.51 -19.30 17.63
N LYS A 360 3.41 -20.27 17.51
CA LYS A 360 3.11 -21.63 17.95
C LYS A 360 2.93 -21.63 19.46
N SER A 361 1.73 -21.91 19.95
CA SER A 361 1.56 -22.28 21.35
C SER A 361 2.37 -23.55 21.58
N SER A 362 3.47 -23.47 22.32
CA SER A 362 4.06 -24.67 22.88
C SER A 362 3.00 -25.29 23.77
N LEU A 363 2.35 -26.35 23.30
CA LEU A 363 1.66 -27.28 24.19
C LEU A 363 2.69 -27.65 25.24
N ILE A 364 2.53 -27.09 26.43
CA ILE A 364 3.24 -27.54 27.62
C ILE A 364 2.89 -29.01 27.69
N ARG A 365 3.83 -29.89 27.33
CA ARG A 365 3.76 -31.29 27.71
C ARG A 365 3.80 -31.27 29.22
N HIS A 366 2.64 -31.28 29.85
CA HIS A 366 2.52 -31.77 31.22
C HIS A 366 2.97 -33.24 31.16
N ASN A 367 4.27 -33.46 31.33
CA ASN A 367 4.77 -34.71 31.82
C ASN A 367 4.33 -34.79 33.28
N SER A 368 3.11 -35.27 33.51
CA SER A 368 2.77 -35.92 34.77
C SER A 368 3.55 -37.23 34.81
N GLN A 369 4.57 -37.26 35.66
CA GLN A 369 5.21 -38.49 36.15
C GLN A 369 4.20 -39.33 36.92
#